data_AF-A0A6N7M9Q6-F1
#
_entry.id   AF-A0A6N7M9Q6-F1
#
_cell.length_a   1.000
_cell.length_b   1.000
_cell.length_c   1.000
_cell.angle_alpha   90.00
_cell.angle_beta   90.00
_cell.angle_gamma   90.00
#
_symmetry.space_group_name_H-M   'P 1'
#
loop_
_entity.id
_entity.type
_entity.pdbx_description
1 polymer ?
#
loop_
_entity_poly.entity_id
_entity_poly.type
_entity_poly.pdbx_seq_one_letter_code
_entity_poly.pdbx_strand_id
1 'polypeptide(L)'
;RSARPLHIEPGGSFCDYISFYLGPRPVMLYAIKNGFNVTLVPQQEIVYLVTSFLKIQELSCNYVFSDGHGYAAITRWFNNPDDFEELDWDMIYTNQWYDTEEDTDRKRRKQAEFLVNNELTLRAIEKIVVYNQNSLDFVNNLLRIYSDIDYISTEIVEAYYY
;
A
#
# COMPACT_ATOMS: atom_id res chain seq x y z
N ARG A 1 6.21 10.64 9.74
CA ARG A 1 6.42 9.23 10.19
C ARG A 1 7.33 9.26 11.41
N SER A 2 7.27 8.28 12.30
CA SER A 2 8.14 8.24 13.49
C SER A 2 9.52 7.67 13.13
N ALA A 3 10.56 8.09 13.87
CA ALA A 3 11.92 7.54 13.76
C ALA A 3 12.07 6.17 14.45
N ARG A 4 11.00 5.36 14.49
CA ARG A 4 11.06 4.02 15.10
C ARG A 4 12.02 3.15 14.27
N PRO A 5 13.02 2.52 14.89
CA PRO A 5 13.94 1.64 14.18
C PRO A 5 13.25 0.34 13.75
N LEU A 6 13.66 -0.20 12.61
CA LEU A 6 13.35 -1.54 12.14
C LEU A 6 14.57 -2.44 12.38
N HIS A 7 14.38 -3.48 13.18
CA HIS A 7 15.44 -4.41 13.58
C HIS A 7 15.47 -5.65 12.68
N ILE A 8 15.47 -5.41 11.37
CA ILE A 8 15.55 -6.43 10.32
C ILE A 8 16.33 -5.83 9.15
N GLU A 9 17.17 -6.60 8.46
CA GLU A 9 17.90 -6.13 7.27
C GLU A 9 16.91 -5.64 6.19
N PRO A 10 17.15 -4.48 5.55
CA PRO A 10 18.38 -3.68 5.54
C PRO A 10 18.52 -2.66 6.71
N GLY A 11 17.61 -2.69 7.69
CA GLY A 11 17.65 -1.85 8.88
C GLY A 11 16.96 -0.49 8.68
N GLY A 12 17.48 0.55 9.33
CA GLY A 12 16.90 1.90 9.24
C GLY A 12 15.64 2.08 10.10
N SER A 13 14.82 3.06 9.75
CA SER A 13 13.62 3.47 10.45
C SER A 13 12.43 3.57 9.51
N PHE A 14 11.20 3.61 10.03
CA PHE A 14 9.99 3.76 9.19
C PHE A 14 9.99 4.97 8.24
N CYS A 15 10.78 6.01 8.55
CA CYS A 15 10.93 7.17 7.69
C CYS A 15 11.75 6.89 6.43
N ASP A 16 12.60 5.86 6.46
CA ASP A 16 13.47 5.47 5.37
C ASP A 16 12.77 4.53 4.38
N TYR A 17 11.46 4.32 4.52
CA TYR A 17 10.71 3.38 3.68
C TYR A 17 9.48 4.01 3.05
N ILE A 18 9.22 3.59 1.81
CA ILE A 18 7.97 3.84 1.09
C ILE A 18 7.01 2.69 1.41
N SER A 19 5.87 2.99 2.04
CA SER A 19 4.86 1.96 2.35
C SER A 19 3.90 1.73 1.21
N PHE A 20 3.60 0.46 0.98
CA PHE A 20 2.55 -0.04 0.13
C PHE A 20 1.53 -0.81 0.97
N TYR A 21 0.26 -0.63 0.64
CA TYR A 21 -0.80 -1.51 1.11
C TYR A 21 -0.81 -2.78 0.28
N LEU A 22 -0.97 -3.93 0.93
CA LEU A 22 -1.04 -5.23 0.26
C LEU A 22 -2.44 -5.54 -0.30
N GLY A 23 -3.48 -4.84 0.15
CA GLY A 23 -4.86 -5.11 -0.22
C GLY A 23 -5.70 -3.85 -0.47
N PRO A 24 -6.90 -4.03 -1.08
CA PRO A 24 -7.80 -2.92 -1.38
C PRO A 24 -8.44 -2.36 -0.11
N ARG A 25 -9.02 -1.16 -0.22
CA ARG A 25 -9.78 -0.49 0.85
C ARG A 25 -8.97 -0.45 2.17
N PRO A 26 -7.80 0.21 2.18
CA PRO A 26 -6.99 0.29 3.37
C PRO A 26 -7.72 1.08 4.46
N VAL A 27 -7.43 0.77 5.72
CA VAL A 27 -8.01 1.47 6.90
C VAL A 27 -7.78 2.98 6.81
N MET A 28 -6.65 3.43 6.24
CA MET A 28 -6.37 4.84 6.01
C MET A 28 -7.35 5.48 5.01
N LEU A 29 -7.75 4.79 3.94
CA LEU A 29 -8.78 5.30 3.01
C LEU A 29 -10.11 5.48 3.72
N TYR A 30 -10.48 4.54 4.61
CA TYR A 30 -11.67 4.66 5.44
C TYR A 30 -11.58 5.89 6.36
N ALA A 31 -10.41 6.11 6.97
CA ALA A 31 -10.16 7.29 7.80
C ALA A 31 -10.30 8.59 7.01
N ILE A 32 -9.75 8.67 5.79
CA ILE A 32 -9.86 9.83 4.90
C ILE A 32 -11.31 10.08 4.52
N LYS A 33 -12.04 9.05 4.08
CA LYS A 33 -13.46 9.15 3.70
C LYS A 33 -14.34 9.71 4.82
N ASN A 34 -14.06 9.34 6.07
CA ASN A 34 -14.89 9.68 7.23
C ASN A 34 -14.31 10.83 8.09
N GLY A 35 -13.14 11.38 7.75
CA GLY A 35 -12.50 12.46 8.49
C GLY A 35 -11.94 12.06 9.87
N PHE A 36 -11.51 10.82 10.05
CA PHE A 36 -10.95 10.35 11.34
C PHE A 36 -9.51 10.80 11.54
N ASN A 37 -9.31 11.95 12.19
CA ASN A 37 -7.99 12.55 12.47
C ASN A 37 -7.13 12.79 11.21
N VAL A 38 -7.77 12.89 10.05
CA VAL A 38 -7.13 13.16 8.75
C VAL A 38 -8.01 14.08 7.92
N THR A 39 -7.39 14.80 6.98
CA THR A 39 -8.12 15.62 6.02
C THR A 39 -9.02 14.77 5.16
N LEU A 40 -10.28 15.19 5.02
CA LEU A 40 -11.24 14.54 4.14
C LEU A 40 -10.89 14.88 2.69
N VAL A 41 -10.67 13.84 1.89
CA VAL A 41 -10.39 13.95 0.46
C VAL A 41 -11.40 13.09 -0.29
N PRO A 42 -12.09 13.64 -1.31
CA PRO A 42 -12.98 12.84 -2.16
C PRO A 42 -12.21 11.68 -2.79
N GLN A 43 -12.80 10.48 -2.82
CA GLN A 43 -12.12 9.30 -3.34
C GLN A 43 -11.78 9.42 -4.83
N GLN A 44 -12.52 10.26 -5.57
CA GLN A 44 -12.24 10.61 -6.97
C GLN A 44 -10.90 11.32 -7.16
N GLU A 45 -10.37 11.96 -6.12
CA GLU A 45 -9.09 12.68 -6.12
C GLU A 45 -7.93 11.82 -5.63
N ILE A 46 -8.18 10.58 -5.22
CA ILE A 46 -7.17 9.65 -4.74
C ILE A 46 -6.84 8.65 -5.85
N VAL A 47 -5.56 8.57 -6.20
CA VAL A 47 -5.02 7.56 -7.12
C VAL A 47 -4.13 6.57 -6.36
N TYR A 48 -4.09 5.33 -6.83
CA TYR A 48 -3.13 4.34 -6.35
C TYR A 48 -2.03 4.15 -7.37
N LEU A 49 -0.78 4.25 -6.93
CA LEU A 49 0.38 3.79 -7.68
C LEU A 49 0.63 2.33 -7.32
N VAL A 50 0.50 1.45 -8.29
CA VAL A 50 0.56 0.01 -8.10
C VAL A 50 1.87 -0.54 -8.66
N THR A 51 2.52 -1.36 -7.85
CA THR A 51 3.69 -2.15 -8.20
C THR A 51 3.42 -3.61 -7.84
N SER A 52 4.19 -4.54 -8.40
CA SER A 52 4.16 -5.95 -8.05
C SER A 52 5.45 -6.36 -7.37
N PHE A 53 5.37 -7.43 -6.60
CA PHE A 53 6.56 -8.04 -5.98
C PHE A 53 7.61 -8.43 -7.02
N LEU A 54 7.19 -9.00 -8.16
CA LEU A 54 8.08 -9.32 -9.27
C LEU A 54 8.84 -8.09 -9.78
N LYS A 55 8.17 -6.93 -9.86
CA LYS A 55 8.80 -5.68 -10.29
C LYS A 55 9.84 -5.16 -9.29
N ILE A 56 9.54 -5.27 -8.00
CA ILE A 56 10.48 -4.94 -6.92
C ILE A 56 11.74 -5.82 -6.98
N GLN A 57 11.57 -7.11 -7.26
CA GLN A 57 12.69 -8.04 -7.44
C GLN A 57 13.51 -7.72 -8.70
N GLU A 58 12.86 -7.47 -9.84
CA GLU A 58 13.54 -7.11 -11.10
C GLU A 58 14.45 -5.88 -10.93
N LEU A 59 13.98 -4.89 -10.17
CA LEU A 59 14.73 -3.66 -9.88
C LEU A 59 15.74 -3.81 -8.74
N SER A 60 15.87 -5.00 -8.15
CA SER A 60 16.78 -5.29 -7.03
C SER A 60 16.60 -4.34 -5.84
N CYS A 61 15.35 -3.95 -5.58
CA CYS A 61 15.03 -3.08 -4.46
C CYS A 61 15.05 -3.88 -3.15
N ASN A 62 15.64 -3.30 -2.10
CA ASN A 62 15.54 -3.86 -0.76
C ASN A 62 14.14 -3.59 -0.20
N TYR A 63 13.55 -4.59 0.45
CA TYR A 63 12.22 -4.49 1.01
C TYR A 63 12.13 -5.26 2.33
N VAL A 64 11.11 -4.90 3.11
CA VAL A 64 10.62 -5.67 4.25
C VAL A 64 9.09 -5.65 4.21
N PHE A 65 8.46 -6.63 4.81
CA PHE A 65 7.01 -6.64 4.97
C PHE A 65 6.61 -7.11 6.35
N SER A 66 5.36 -6.82 6.74
CA SER A 66 4.85 -7.13 8.06
C SER A 66 3.55 -7.93 8.01
N ASP A 67 3.31 -8.76 9.02
CA ASP A 67 2.04 -9.49 9.20
C ASP A 67 0.88 -8.60 9.72
N GLY A 68 1.10 -7.30 9.82
CA GLY A 68 0.10 -6.35 10.27
C GLY A 68 0.66 -4.94 10.45
N HIS A 69 -0.14 -4.05 11.04
CA HIS A 69 0.22 -2.64 11.20
C HIS A 69 1.58 -2.46 11.90
N GLY A 70 2.51 -1.76 11.26
CA GLY A 70 3.89 -1.70 11.72
C GLY A 70 4.11 -1.09 13.12
N TYR A 71 3.16 -0.31 13.62
CA TYR A 71 3.25 0.26 14.98
C TYR A 71 2.83 -0.70 16.09
N ALA A 72 2.11 -1.78 15.80
CA ALA A 72 1.69 -2.71 16.85
C ALA A 72 2.90 -3.47 17.43
N ALA A 73 2.89 -3.71 18.75
CA ALA A 73 4.02 -4.34 19.44
C ALA A 73 4.22 -5.82 19.03
N ILE A 74 3.15 -6.49 18.63
CA ILE A 74 3.15 -7.91 18.24
C ILE A 74 3.47 -8.13 16.76
N THR A 75 3.59 -7.05 15.97
CA THR A 75 3.85 -7.16 14.53
C THR A 75 5.23 -7.73 14.27
N ARG A 76 5.27 -8.76 13.43
CA ARG A 76 6.52 -9.37 12.95
C ARG A 76 6.92 -8.77 11.61
N TRP A 77 8.22 -8.82 11.34
CA TRP A 77 8.84 -8.31 10.13
C TRP A 77 9.56 -9.43 9.41
N PHE A 78 9.47 -9.38 8.09
CA PHE A 78 10.01 -10.39 7.19
C PHE A 78 10.72 -9.72 6.02
N ASN A 79 11.71 -10.41 5.47
CA ASN A 79 12.43 -9.99 4.28
C ASN A 79 12.74 -11.16 3.32
N ASN A 80 12.22 -12.36 3.60
CA ASN A 80 12.28 -13.52 2.72
C ASN A 80 10.92 -13.68 2.01
N PRO A 81 10.89 -13.83 0.66
CA PRO A 81 9.65 -14.10 -0.06
C PRO A 81 8.86 -15.31 0.45
N ASP A 82 9.54 -16.34 0.98
CA ASP A 82 8.88 -17.54 1.50
C ASP A 82 7.94 -17.21 2.67
N ASP A 83 8.23 -16.15 3.43
CA ASP A 83 7.42 -15.72 4.58
C ASP A 83 6.11 -15.03 4.17
N PHE A 84 5.80 -14.92 2.86
CA PHE A 84 4.48 -14.43 2.42
C PHE A 84 3.33 -15.33 2.90
N GLU A 85 3.61 -16.58 3.30
CA GLU A 85 2.64 -17.46 3.95
C GLU A 85 2.21 -17.00 5.35
N GLU A 86 3.00 -16.15 6.01
CA GLU A 86 2.68 -15.57 7.33
C GLU A 86 1.64 -14.45 7.25
N LEU A 87 1.32 -13.98 6.04
CA LEU A 87 0.32 -12.95 5.80
C LEU A 87 -1.08 -13.55 5.79
N ASP A 88 -1.98 -12.94 6.56
CA ASP A 88 -3.40 -13.25 6.52
C ASP A 88 -4.06 -12.58 5.31
N TRP A 89 -3.96 -13.23 4.14
CA TRP A 89 -4.49 -12.73 2.88
C TRP A 89 -6.00 -12.52 2.91
N ASP A 90 -6.75 -13.37 3.61
CA ASP A 90 -8.20 -13.22 3.77
C ASP A 90 -8.53 -11.93 4.53
N MET A 91 -7.80 -11.63 5.60
CA MET A 91 -7.94 -10.38 6.33
C MET A 91 -7.46 -9.17 5.53
N ILE A 92 -6.36 -9.29 4.81
CA ILE A 92 -5.82 -8.20 3.96
C ILE A 92 -6.84 -7.81 2.89
N TYR A 93 -7.59 -8.76 2.33
CA TYR A 93 -8.58 -8.51 1.27
C TYR A 93 -10.01 -8.29 1.78
N THR A 94 -10.28 -8.45 3.07
CA THR A 94 -11.63 -8.27 3.62
C THR A 94 -12.10 -6.81 3.55
N ASN A 95 -13.41 -6.63 3.45
CA ASN A 95 -14.07 -5.32 3.59
C ASN A 95 -14.39 -4.99 5.07
N GLN A 96 -14.49 -6.01 5.92
CA GLN A 96 -14.89 -5.89 7.33
C GLN A 96 -13.73 -6.25 8.24
N TRP A 97 -12.95 -5.25 8.62
CA TRP A 97 -11.68 -5.38 9.34
C TRP A 97 -11.76 -4.98 10.82
N TYR A 98 -12.94 -4.57 11.31
CA TYR A 98 -13.11 -4.27 12.73
C TYR A 98 -12.88 -5.53 13.56
N ASP A 99 -12.32 -5.33 14.76
CA ASP A 99 -12.08 -6.38 15.73
C ASP A 99 -13.41 -6.93 16.27
N THR A 100 -13.46 -8.23 16.53
CA THR A 100 -14.62 -8.93 17.10
C THR A 100 -14.24 -9.55 18.43
N GLU A 101 -15.23 -10.03 19.20
CA GLU A 101 -14.95 -10.77 20.44
C GLU A 101 -14.16 -12.06 20.19
N GLU A 102 -14.43 -12.71 19.05
CA GLU A 102 -13.76 -13.95 18.63
C GLU A 102 -12.36 -13.70 18.06
N ASP A 103 -12.13 -12.49 17.54
CA ASP A 103 -10.90 -12.14 16.85
C ASP A 103 -10.57 -10.65 17.03
N THR A 104 -9.69 -10.39 17.99
CA THR A 104 -9.32 -9.04 18.42
C THR A 104 -8.16 -8.43 17.61
N ASP A 105 -7.64 -9.13 16.59
CA ASP A 105 -6.42 -8.73 15.86
C ASP A 105 -6.66 -8.47 14.35
N ARG A 106 -7.93 -8.40 13.95
CA ARG A 106 -8.37 -8.24 12.56
C ARG A 106 -7.85 -6.93 11.98
N LYS A 107 -8.01 -5.84 12.73
CA LYS A 107 -7.62 -4.51 12.27
C LYS A 107 -6.11 -4.39 12.06
N ARG A 108 -5.30 -5.05 12.90
CA ARG A 108 -3.84 -5.06 12.76
C ARG A 108 -3.45 -5.82 11.49
N ARG A 109 -3.94 -7.05 11.32
CA ARG A 109 -3.62 -7.91 10.15
C ARG A 109 -4.10 -7.31 8.82
N LYS A 110 -5.28 -6.66 8.78
CA LYS A 110 -5.75 -5.89 7.60
C LYS A 110 -4.73 -4.85 7.13
N GLN A 111 -3.97 -4.29 8.06
CA GLN A 111 -2.98 -3.25 7.82
C GLN A 111 -1.56 -3.82 7.71
N ALA A 112 -1.40 -5.06 7.26
CA ALA A 112 -0.11 -5.56 6.78
C ALA A 112 0.43 -4.62 5.70
N GLU A 113 1.73 -4.32 5.76
CA GLU A 113 2.40 -3.36 4.89
C GLU A 113 3.55 -4.03 4.16
N PHE A 114 3.80 -3.58 2.93
CA PHE A 114 5.01 -3.87 2.19
C PHE A 114 5.84 -2.59 2.10
N LEU A 115 7.08 -2.63 2.57
CA LEU A 115 7.94 -1.46 2.69
C LEU A 115 9.14 -1.59 1.78
N VAL A 116 9.31 -0.65 0.85
CA VAL A 116 10.53 -0.55 0.02
C VAL A 116 11.48 0.43 0.67
N ASN A 117 12.75 0.03 0.84
CA ASN A 117 13.78 0.86 1.46
C ASN A 117 14.26 1.99 0.54
N ASN A 118 14.42 3.18 1.12
CA ASN A 118 14.85 4.43 0.52
C ASN A 118 13.96 4.94 -0.62
N GLU A 119 14.40 4.74 -1.86
CA GLU A 119 13.84 5.35 -3.05
C GLU A 119 13.26 4.28 -3.97
N LEU A 120 12.15 4.62 -4.63
CA LEU A 120 11.54 3.79 -5.65
C LEU A 120 11.41 4.60 -6.95
N THR A 121 12.05 4.12 -8.01
CA THR A 121 11.93 4.72 -9.34
C THR A 121 10.51 4.54 -9.89
N LEU A 122 10.04 5.49 -10.70
CA LEU A 122 8.76 5.37 -11.40
C LEU A 122 8.67 4.14 -12.31
N ARG A 123 9.83 3.59 -12.73
CA ARG A 123 9.88 2.30 -13.46
C ARG A 123 9.33 1.12 -12.66
N ALA A 124 9.22 1.24 -11.35
CA ALA A 124 8.59 0.23 -10.51
C ALA A 124 7.07 0.28 -10.55
N ILE A 125 6.49 1.41 -10.98
CA ILE A 125 5.05 1.58 -11.03
C ILE A 125 4.57 1.01 -12.37
N GLU A 126 3.70 0.01 -12.29
CA GLU A 126 3.17 -0.69 -13.46
C GLU A 126 1.79 -0.15 -13.85
N LYS A 127 1.09 0.42 -12.87
CA LYS A 127 -0.30 0.81 -13.01
C LYS A 127 -0.68 1.98 -12.10
N ILE A 128 -1.54 2.85 -12.61
CA ILE A 128 -2.28 3.84 -11.84
C ILE A 128 -3.74 3.41 -11.78
N VAL A 129 -4.26 3.19 -10.57
CA VAL A 129 -5.68 2.89 -10.38
C VAL A 129 -6.40 4.17 -9.96
N VAL A 130 -7.55 4.40 -10.60
CA VAL A 130 -8.41 5.56 -10.36
C VAL A 130 -9.85 5.15 -10.05
N TYR A 131 -10.63 6.08 -9.50
CA TYR A 131 -11.99 5.82 -9.04
C TYR A 131 -13.04 5.77 -10.16
N ASN A 132 -12.96 6.67 -11.15
CA ASN A 132 -13.97 6.78 -12.22
C ASN A 132 -13.39 7.34 -13.53
N GLN A 133 -14.25 7.48 -14.53
CA GLN A 133 -13.89 7.97 -15.86
C GLN A 133 -13.27 9.38 -15.85
N ASN A 134 -13.78 10.29 -15.02
CA ASN A 134 -13.23 11.66 -14.95
C ASN A 134 -11.78 11.64 -14.46
N SER A 135 -11.48 10.85 -13.42
CA SER A 135 -10.12 10.69 -12.92
C SER A 135 -9.22 9.98 -13.93
N LEU A 136 -9.75 9.00 -14.67
CA LEU A 136 -9.04 8.30 -15.75
C LEU A 136 -8.62 9.25 -16.86
N ASP A 137 -9.55 10.07 -17.34
CA ASP A 137 -9.29 11.04 -18.40
C ASP A 137 -8.27 12.08 -17.96
N PHE A 138 -8.37 12.55 -16.71
CA PHE A 138 -7.40 13.47 -16.12
C PHE A 138 -5.98 12.88 -16.08
N VAL A 139 -5.82 11.67 -15.54
CA VAL A 139 -4.51 11.01 -15.44
C VAL A 139 -3.93 10.72 -16.82
N ASN A 140 -4.74 10.20 -17.76
CA ASN A 140 -4.27 9.93 -19.12
C ASN A 140 -3.81 11.20 -19.85
N ASN A 141 -4.51 12.33 -19.65
CA ASN A 141 -4.06 13.60 -20.21
C ASN A 141 -2.74 14.07 -19.59
N LEU A 142 -2.54 13.85 -18.28
CA LEU A 142 -1.29 14.16 -17.61
C LEU A 142 -0.13 13.29 -18.14
N LEU A 143 -0.33 11.97 -18.29
CA LEU A 143 0.70 11.05 -18.79
C LEU A 143 1.15 11.40 -20.22
N ARG A 144 0.26 11.91 -21.07
CA ARG A 144 0.62 12.39 -22.42
C ARG A 144 1.59 13.57 -22.42
N ILE A 145 1.57 14.39 -21.37
CA ILE A 145 2.51 15.51 -21.21
C ILE A 145 3.90 14.99 -20.79
N TYR A 146 3.93 13.87 -20.05
CA TYR A 146 5.15 13.24 -19.56
C TYR A 146 5.42 11.93 -20.31
N SER A 147 5.89 12.04 -21.56
CA SER A 147 6.13 10.89 -22.45
C SER A 147 7.06 9.81 -21.87
N ASP A 148 7.93 10.16 -20.92
CA ASP A 148 8.86 9.20 -20.31
C ASP A 148 8.18 8.17 -19.39
N ILE A 149 6.88 8.33 -19.12
CA ILE A 149 6.09 7.44 -18.26
C ILE A 149 4.78 6.95 -18.92
N ASP A 150 4.68 7.06 -20.25
CA ASP A 150 3.50 6.63 -21.01
C ASP A 150 3.24 5.11 -20.96
N TYR A 151 4.24 4.32 -20.57
CA TYR A 151 4.14 2.88 -20.34
C TYR A 151 3.28 2.50 -19.14
N ILE A 152 3.02 3.44 -18.20
CA ILE A 152 2.24 3.14 -17.00
C ILE A 152 0.76 3.07 -17.39
N SER A 153 0.19 1.87 -17.26
CA SER A 153 -1.23 1.65 -17.54
C SER A 153 -2.11 2.41 -16.54
N THR A 154 -3.24 2.97 -16.97
CA THR A 154 -4.23 3.56 -16.06
C THR A 154 -5.57 2.86 -16.22
N GLU A 155 -6.19 2.45 -15.12
CA GLU A 155 -7.49 1.75 -15.15
C GLU A 155 -8.40 2.15 -13.98
N ILE A 156 -9.71 1.97 -14.20
CA ILE A 156 -10.72 2.19 -13.17
C ILE A 156 -10.90 0.88 -12.40
N VAL A 157 -10.71 0.92 -11.07
CA VAL A 157 -10.95 -0.24 -10.20
C VAL A 157 -11.73 0.19 -8.97
N GLU A 158 -13.05 0.20 -9.08
CA GLU A 158 -13.96 0.59 -7.98
C GLU A 158 -13.76 -0.28 -6.73
N ALA A 159 -13.30 -1.53 -6.90
CA ALA A 159 -13.05 -2.45 -5.79
C ALA A 159 -11.98 -1.96 -4.79
N TYR A 160 -11.12 -1.01 -5.17
CA TYR A 160 -10.10 -0.43 -4.28
C TYR A 160 -10.67 0.61 -3.33
N TYR A 161 -11.87 1.13 -3.62
CA TYR A 161 -12.49 2.26 -2.96
C TYR A 161 -13.77 1.87 -2.18
N TYR A 162 -14.21 2.73 -1.26
CA TYR A 162 -15.34 2.53 -0.34
C TYR A 162 -16.66 3.14 -0.79
#